data_AF-A0A3D2RA93-F1
#
_entry.id   AF-A0A3D2RA93-F1
#
_cell.length_a   1.000
_cell.length_b   1.000
_cell.length_c   1.000
_cell.angle_alpha   90.00
_cell.angle_beta   90.00
_cell.angle_gamma   90.00
#
_symmetry.space_group_name_H-M   'P 1'
#
loop_
_entity.id
_entity.type
_entity.pdbx_description
1 polymer ?
#
loop_
_entity_poly.entity_id
_entity_poly.type
_entity_poly.pdbx_seq_one_letter_code
_entity_poly.pdbx_strand_id
1 'polypeptide(L)'
;TPNLVTDIVRQNGISGNWVWWAFLLTGMLTVFVYARLWRRSEVLTDLAFYEMRYSGNAAAFLRGFRAIYLGVFFNVMIMAAVCLAAIKIGGILFNLEPWEAVFYASVVTVLYSSLGGLRGVIFTDFLQFIVAMVGSVWAAYYII
;
A
#
# COMPACT_ATOMS: atom_id res chain seq x y z
N THR A 1 -3.89 3.95 -4.84
CA THR A 1 -5.23 3.49 -4.43
C THR A 1 -6.25 3.90 -5.50
N PRO A 2 -7.33 3.13 -5.71
CA PRO A 2 -8.34 3.46 -6.71
C PRO A 2 -8.87 4.89 -6.55
N ASN A 3 -9.11 5.32 -5.30
CA ASN A 3 -9.55 6.68 -4.97
C ASN A 3 -8.61 7.76 -5.52
N LEU A 4 -7.29 7.58 -5.41
CA LEU A 4 -6.32 8.55 -5.94
C LEU A 4 -6.32 8.58 -7.48
N VAL A 5 -6.31 7.41 -8.12
CA VAL A 5 -6.29 7.31 -9.59
C VAL A 5 -7.56 7.91 -10.18
N THR A 6 -8.72 7.56 -9.62
CA THR A 6 -10.01 8.11 -10.07
C THR A 6 -10.10 9.61 -9.85
N ASP A 7 -9.54 10.13 -8.75
CA ASP A 7 -9.57 11.56 -8.46
C ASP A 7 -8.65 12.35 -9.42
N ILE A 8 -7.44 11.82 -9.70
CA ILE A 8 -6.54 12.41 -10.70
C ILE A 8 -7.21 12.48 -12.07
N VAL A 9 -7.83 11.38 -12.53
CA VAL A 9 -8.50 11.35 -13.83
C VAL A 9 -9.72 12.26 -13.85
N ARG A 10 -10.47 12.34 -12.75
CA ARG A 10 -11.65 13.21 -12.63
C ARG A 10 -11.30 14.69 -12.70
N GLN A 11 -10.19 15.11 -12.08
CA GLN A 11 -9.80 16.53 -12.01
C GLN A 11 -8.96 16.96 -13.22
N ASN A 12 -8.02 16.12 -13.65
CA ASN A 12 -6.99 16.48 -14.63
C ASN A 12 -7.14 15.71 -15.96
N GLY A 13 -8.17 14.88 -16.11
CA GLY A 13 -8.34 14.01 -17.26
C GLY A 13 -7.33 12.84 -17.30
N ILE A 14 -7.35 12.07 -18.39
CA ILE A 14 -6.46 10.92 -18.57
C ILE A 14 -4.98 11.33 -18.59
N SER A 15 -4.68 12.54 -19.06
CA SER A 15 -3.33 13.10 -19.08
C SER A 15 -2.72 13.25 -17.67
N GLY A 16 -3.55 13.41 -16.62
CA GLY A 16 -3.09 13.46 -15.23
C GLY A 16 -2.33 12.20 -14.78
N ASN A 17 -2.57 11.05 -15.41
CA ASN A 17 -1.82 9.82 -15.12
C ASN A 17 -0.35 9.89 -15.52
N TRP A 18 0.09 10.91 -16.26
CA TRP A 18 1.52 11.09 -16.56
C TRP A 18 2.40 11.27 -15.31
N VAL A 19 1.81 11.66 -14.16
CA VAL A 19 2.51 11.75 -12.88
C VAL A 19 3.18 10.44 -12.48
N TRP A 20 2.63 9.28 -12.87
CA TRP A 20 3.20 7.97 -12.54
C TRP A 20 4.60 7.76 -13.13
N TRP A 21 4.91 8.39 -14.27
CA TRP A 21 6.23 8.29 -14.90
C TRP A 21 7.34 8.88 -14.03
N ALA A 22 7.03 9.84 -13.14
CA ALA A 22 8.01 10.40 -12.20
C ALA A 22 8.57 9.32 -11.25
N PHE A 23 7.79 8.28 -10.95
CA PHE A 23 8.20 7.17 -10.08
C PHE A 23 8.94 6.05 -10.82
N LEU A 24 9.03 6.11 -12.15
CA LEU A 24 9.70 5.06 -12.93
C LEU A 24 11.20 5.03 -12.62
N LEU A 25 11.86 6.19 -12.64
CA LEU A 25 13.30 6.28 -12.39
C LEU A 25 13.64 5.86 -10.96
N THR A 26 12.85 6.29 -9.98
CA THR A 26 13.05 5.89 -8.58
C THR A 26 12.85 4.40 -8.41
N GLY A 27 11.81 3.81 -9.02
CA GLY A 27 11.56 2.37 -9.02
C GLY A 27 12.70 1.56 -9.66
N MET A 28 13.21 2.00 -10.82
CA MET A 28 14.35 1.35 -11.49
C MET A 28 15.61 1.37 -10.61
N LEU A 29 15.95 2.51 -10.02
CA LEU A 29 17.09 2.61 -9.10
C LEU A 29 16.91 1.68 -7.89
N THR A 30 15.71 1.61 -7.33
CA THR A 30 15.40 0.72 -6.21
C THR A 30 15.65 -0.74 -6.58
N VAL A 31 15.19 -1.20 -7.74
CA VAL A 31 15.30 -2.60 -8.16
C VAL A 31 16.72 -2.97 -8.57
N PHE A 32 17.37 -2.17 -9.42
CA PHE A 32 18.66 -2.55 -10.00
C PHE A 32 19.87 -2.22 -9.11
N VAL A 33 19.76 -1.20 -8.26
CA VAL A 33 20.87 -0.75 -7.41
C VAL A 33 20.59 -1.07 -5.94
N TYR A 34 19.53 -0.49 -5.38
CA TYR A 34 19.32 -0.54 -3.93
C TYR A 34 18.89 -1.91 -3.41
N ALA A 35 18.18 -2.73 -4.20
CA ALA A 35 17.79 -4.08 -3.78
C ALA A 35 19.01 -4.96 -3.47
N ARG A 36 20.09 -4.82 -4.26
CA ARG A 36 21.35 -5.54 -4.02
C ARG A 36 22.05 -5.06 -2.75
N LEU A 37 22.05 -3.75 -2.52
CA LEU A 37 22.63 -3.14 -1.32
C LEU A 37 21.86 -3.53 -0.07
N TRP A 38 20.53 -3.51 -0.13
CA TRP A 38 19.65 -3.92 0.95
C TRP A 38 19.84 -5.40 1.31
N ARG A 39 19.92 -6.27 0.30
CA ARG A 39 20.20 -7.69 0.53
C ARG A 39 21.56 -7.93 1.19
N ARG A 40 22.57 -7.10 0.88
CA ARG A 40 23.91 -7.19 1.51
C ARG A 40 23.90 -6.77 2.98
N SER A 41 22.97 -5.91 3.39
CA SER A 41 22.90 -5.45 4.79
C SER A 41 22.27 -6.47 5.75
N GLU A 42 21.61 -7.51 5.25
CA GLU A 42 20.94 -8.56 6.05
C GLU A 42 19.97 -8.04 7.14
N VAL A 43 19.58 -6.77 7.05
CA VAL A 43 18.60 -6.16 7.95
C VAL A 43 17.18 -6.53 7.55
N LEU A 44 16.37 -6.79 8.57
CA LEU A 44 14.94 -7.06 8.41
C LEU A 44 14.11 -5.78 8.38
N THR A 45 14.55 -4.72 9.05
CA THR A 45 13.82 -3.46 9.19
C THR A 45 14.69 -2.26 8.79
N ASP A 46 14.04 -1.19 8.33
CA ASP A 46 14.68 0.10 8.08
C ASP A 46 15.33 0.68 9.34
N LEU A 47 14.69 0.51 10.49
CA LEU A 47 15.25 0.89 11.78
C LEU A 47 16.58 0.19 12.11
N ALA A 48 16.70 -1.11 11.82
CA ALA A 48 17.95 -1.84 12.02
C ALA A 48 19.07 -1.29 11.11
N PHE A 49 18.74 -0.87 9.89
CA PHE A 49 19.71 -0.19 9.03
C PHE A 49 20.18 1.15 9.62
N TYR A 50 19.28 1.92 10.23
CA TYR A 50 19.64 3.16 10.92
C TYR A 50 20.51 2.92 12.15
N GLU A 51 20.36 1.79 12.85
CA GLU A 51 21.24 1.39 13.96
C GLU A 51 22.66 1.10 13.50
N MET A 52 22.82 0.39 12.39
CA MET A 52 24.15 0.15 11.83
C MET A 52 24.80 1.42 11.27
N ARG A 53 24.01 2.33 10.68
CA ARG A 53 24.55 3.49 9.98
C ARG A 53 24.86 4.67 10.89
N TYR A 54 24.10 4.87 11.97
CA TYR A 54 24.17 6.04 12.84
C TYR A 54 24.23 5.65 14.33
N SER A 55 25.27 6.13 15.02
CA SER A 55 25.49 5.91 16.45
C SER A 55 25.23 7.17 17.27
N GLY A 56 24.87 6.98 18.56
CA GLY A 56 24.74 8.06 19.55
C GLY A 56 23.29 8.43 19.92
N ASN A 57 23.17 9.26 20.96
CA ASN A 57 21.88 9.60 21.59
C ASN A 57 20.93 10.36 20.65
N ALA A 58 21.46 11.27 19.83
CA ALA A 58 20.67 12.01 18.84
C ALA A 58 20.12 11.08 17.73
N ALA A 59 20.90 10.08 17.30
CA ALA A 59 20.46 9.09 16.32
C ALA A 59 19.37 8.18 16.92
N ALA A 60 19.50 7.77 18.18
CA ALA A 60 18.49 7.00 18.88
C ALA A 60 17.15 7.75 19.01
N PHE A 61 17.19 9.04 19.34
CA PHE A 61 15.99 9.89 19.36
C PHE A 61 15.31 9.98 17.98
N LEU A 62 16.08 10.26 16.92
CA LEU A 62 15.55 10.35 15.56
C LEU A 62 14.90 9.03 15.10
N ARG A 63 15.50 7.89 15.46
CA ARG A 63 14.91 6.56 15.20
C ARG A 63 13.59 6.37 15.92
N GLY A 64 13.53 6.69 17.22
CA GLY A 64 12.31 6.59 18.00
C GLY A 64 11.19 7.47 17.44
N PHE A 65 11.51 8.72 17.11
CA PHE A 65 10.56 9.63 16.47
C PHE A 65 10.06 9.07 15.13
N ARG A 66 10.97 8.59 14.27
CA ARG A 66 10.63 8.04 12.97
C ARG A 66 9.78 6.76 13.09
N ALA A 67 10.07 5.89 14.04
CA ALA A 67 9.30 4.68 14.30
C ALA A 67 7.84 5.00 14.66
N ILE A 68 7.61 6.03 15.48
CA ILE A 68 6.25 6.45 15.83
C ILE A 68 5.58 7.15 14.65
N TYR A 69 6.30 8.06 13.99
CA TYR A 69 5.75 8.85 12.88
C TYR A 69 5.37 7.97 11.68
N LEU A 70 6.29 7.13 11.19
CA LEU A 70 6.03 6.23 10.07
C LEU A 70 5.25 4.98 10.50
N GLY A 71 5.58 4.41 11.65
CA GLY A 71 4.99 3.16 12.11
C GLY A 71 3.56 3.29 12.64
N VAL A 72 3.22 4.41 13.28
CA VAL A 72 1.87 4.64 13.82
C VAL A 72 1.11 5.66 12.99
N PHE A 73 1.57 6.92 12.97
CA PHE A 73 0.79 8.01 12.39
C PHE A 73 0.53 7.81 10.89
N PHE A 74 1.59 7.53 10.12
CA PHE A 74 1.46 7.32 8.68
C PHE A 74 0.63 6.07 8.35
N ASN A 75 0.82 4.97 9.07
CA ASN A 75 0.01 3.76 8.90
C ASN A 75 -1.48 4.01 9.20
N VAL A 76 -1.81 4.77 10.25
CA VAL A 76 -3.22 5.13 10.56
C VAL A 76 -3.83 5.95 9.41
N MET A 77 -3.09 6.89 8.83
CA MET A 77 -3.59 7.66 7.68
C MET A 77 -3.83 6.79 6.45
N ILE A 78 -2.92 5.85 6.14
CA ILE A 78 -3.12 4.89 5.05
C ILE A 78 -4.35 4.03 5.31
N MET A 79 -4.48 3.50 6.53
CA MET A 79 -5.62 2.68 6.91
C MET A 79 -6.94 3.45 6.78
N ALA A 80 -6.98 4.73 7.16
CA ALA A 80 -8.16 5.55 6.95
C ALA A 80 -8.55 5.67 5.47
N ALA A 81 -7.58 5.86 4.58
CA ALA A 81 -7.82 5.93 3.13
C ALA A 81 -8.30 4.58 2.55
N VAL A 82 -7.76 3.46 3.04
CA VAL A 82 -8.17 2.11 2.63
C VAL A 82 -9.58 1.78 3.14
N CYS A 83 -9.87 2.06 4.40
CA CYS A 83 -11.21 1.88 4.98
C CYS A 83 -12.25 2.74 4.26
N LEU A 84 -11.92 3.98 3.90
CA LEU A 84 -12.81 4.83 3.10
C LEU A 84 -13.13 4.22 1.73
N ALA A 85 -12.13 3.63 1.07
CA ALA A 85 -12.36 2.92 -0.19
C ALA A 85 -13.28 1.70 0.00
N ALA A 86 -13.08 0.93 1.08
CA ALA A 86 -13.94 -0.21 1.42
C ALA A 86 -15.38 0.21 1.69
N ILE A 87 -15.61 1.30 2.45
CA ILE A 87 -16.94 1.86 2.71
C ILE A 87 -17.64 2.27 1.40
N LYS A 88 -16.93 3.00 0.52
CA LYS A 88 -17.51 3.45 -0.76
C LYS A 88 -17.90 2.27 -1.65
N ILE A 89 -17.02 1.28 -1.79
CA ILE A 89 -17.29 0.11 -2.65
C ILE A 89 -18.38 -0.76 -2.03
N GLY A 90 -18.30 -1.06 -0.73
CA GLY A 90 -19.27 -1.89 -0.02
C GLY A 90 -20.67 -1.29 0.01
N GLY A 91 -20.77 0.03 0.21
CA GLY A 91 -22.04 0.75 0.14
C GLY A 91 -22.66 0.72 -1.26
N ILE A 92 -21.88 0.88 -2.32
CA ILE A 92 -22.40 0.90 -3.70
C ILE A 92 -22.77 -0.49 -4.21
N LEU A 93 -21.93 -1.51 -3.97
CA LEU A 93 -22.13 -2.86 -4.51
C LEU A 93 -23.13 -3.67 -3.69
N PHE A 94 -23.07 -3.57 -2.37
CA PHE A 94 -23.77 -4.47 -1.45
C PHE A 94 -24.77 -3.74 -0.54
N ASN A 95 -24.92 -2.41 -0.68
CA ASN A 95 -25.77 -1.57 0.15
C ASN A 95 -25.50 -1.71 1.66
N LEU A 96 -24.21 -1.88 2.02
CA LEU A 96 -23.76 -2.05 3.39
C LEU A 96 -23.68 -0.72 4.14
N GLU A 97 -23.93 -0.75 5.44
CA GLU A 97 -23.62 0.39 6.30
C GLU A 97 -22.09 0.55 6.47
N PRO A 98 -21.60 1.78 6.76
CA PRO A 98 -20.16 2.03 6.86
C PRO A 98 -19.42 1.13 7.86
N TRP A 99 -20.03 0.82 9.00
CA TRP A 99 -19.42 -0.02 10.03
C TRP A 99 -19.36 -1.49 9.59
N GLU A 100 -20.37 -1.98 8.86
CA GLU A 100 -20.42 -3.34 8.32
C GLU A 100 -19.32 -3.54 7.27
N ALA A 101 -19.15 -2.58 6.37
CA ALA A 101 -18.13 -2.63 5.33
C ALA A 101 -16.72 -2.75 5.94
N VAL A 102 -16.43 -1.95 6.98
CA VAL A 102 -15.14 -2.02 7.69
C VAL A 102 -15.01 -3.32 8.47
N PHE A 103 -16.08 -3.78 9.14
CA PHE A 103 -16.07 -5.02 9.91
C PHE A 103 -15.79 -6.23 9.01
N TYR A 104 -16.53 -6.41 7.92
CA TYR A 104 -16.30 -7.52 7.01
C TYR A 104 -14.92 -7.47 6.34
N ALA A 105 -14.49 -6.29 5.87
CA ALA A 105 -13.17 -6.14 5.25
C ALA A 105 -12.03 -6.45 6.23
N SER A 106 -12.13 -5.97 7.48
CA SER A 106 -11.11 -6.22 8.50
C SER A 106 -11.07 -7.68 8.95
N VAL A 107 -12.22 -8.31 9.18
CA VAL A 107 -12.31 -9.73 9.57
C VAL A 107 -11.66 -10.61 8.50
N VAL A 108 -12.03 -10.43 7.23
CA VAL A 108 -11.44 -11.21 6.12
C VAL A 108 -9.93 -10.98 6.06
N THR A 109 -9.49 -9.72 6.17
CA THR A 109 -8.07 -9.35 6.10
C THR A 109 -7.24 -9.97 7.22
N VAL A 110 -7.74 -9.91 8.45
CA VAL A 110 -7.08 -10.47 9.63
C VAL A 110 -7.02 -12.00 9.55
N LEU A 111 -8.10 -12.64 9.10
CA LEU A 111 -8.14 -14.10 8.96
C LEU A 111 -7.08 -14.62 7.99
N TYR A 112 -7.04 -14.12 6.75
CA TYR A 112 -6.03 -14.63 5.81
C TYR A 112 -4.61 -14.21 6.18
N SER A 113 -4.42 -13.03 6.77
CA SER A 113 -3.08 -12.54 7.17
C SER A 113 -2.51 -13.32 8.35
N SER A 114 -3.35 -13.69 9.32
CA SER A 114 -2.93 -14.46 10.49
C SER A 114 -2.63 -15.93 10.14
N LEU A 115 -3.40 -16.54 9.23
CA LEU A 115 -3.20 -17.92 8.82
C LEU A 115 -2.00 -18.10 7.87
N GLY A 116 -1.77 -17.13 6.97
CA GLY A 116 -0.78 -17.26 5.90
C GLY A 116 0.61 -16.69 6.21
N GLY A 117 0.73 -15.83 7.22
CA GLY A 117 1.94 -15.04 7.45
C GLY A 117 2.35 -14.23 6.21
N LEU A 118 3.61 -13.80 6.12
CA LEU A 118 4.08 -12.97 4.99
C LEU A 118 3.94 -13.68 3.63
N ARG A 119 4.21 -14.99 3.56
CA ARG A 119 4.12 -15.75 2.30
C ARG A 119 2.68 -15.87 1.81
N GLY A 120 1.73 -16.11 2.72
CA GLY A 120 0.31 -16.18 2.38
C GLY A 120 -0.21 -14.84 1.89
N VAL A 121 0.17 -13.73 2.56
CA VAL A 121 -0.21 -12.37 2.12
C VAL A 121 0.33 -12.06 0.73
N ILE A 122 1.59 -12.40 0.43
CA ILE A 122 2.15 -12.19 -0.92
C ILE A 122 1.36 -12.95 -1.98
N PHE A 123 0.93 -14.17 -1.69
CA PHE A 123 0.15 -14.97 -2.63
C PHE A 123 -1.28 -14.41 -2.81
N THR A 124 -1.93 -13.99 -1.73
CA THR A 124 -3.26 -13.38 -1.82
C THR A 124 -3.22 -12.07 -2.60
N ASP A 125 -2.18 -11.25 -2.40
CA ASP A 125 -1.99 -9.99 -3.13
C ASP A 125 -1.79 -10.24 -4.63
N PHE A 126 -1.03 -11.28 -4.99
CA PHE A 126 -0.84 -11.67 -6.39
C PHE A 126 -2.17 -12.08 -7.06
N LEU A 127 -3.00 -12.84 -6.36
CA LEU A 127 -4.35 -13.19 -6.84
C LEU A 127 -5.25 -11.97 -6.97
N GLN A 128 -5.28 -11.10 -5.95
CA GLN A 128 -6.05 -9.85 -5.98
C GLN A 128 -5.62 -8.94 -7.13
N PHE A 129 -4.31 -8.89 -7.42
CA PHE A 129 -3.78 -8.15 -8.56
C PHE A 129 -4.30 -8.70 -9.89
N ILE A 130 -4.27 -10.02 -10.10
CA ILE A 130 -4.81 -10.63 -11.33
C ILE A 130 -6.30 -10.32 -11.48
N VAL A 131 -7.09 -10.51 -10.42
CA VAL A 131 -8.53 -10.21 -10.43
C VAL A 131 -8.79 -8.74 -10.74
N ALA A 132 -8.03 -7.82 -10.14
CA ALA A 132 -8.14 -6.39 -10.40
C ALA A 132 -7.77 -6.03 -11.84
N MET A 133 -6.74 -6.66 -12.41
CA MET A 133 -6.33 -6.44 -13.80
C MET A 133 -7.39 -6.95 -14.79
N VAL A 134 -7.88 -8.18 -14.61
CA VAL A 134 -8.95 -8.73 -15.45
C VAL A 134 -10.22 -7.89 -15.32
N GLY A 135 -10.62 -7.54 -14.10
CA GLY A 135 -11.80 -6.71 -13.83
C GLY A 135 -11.71 -5.32 -14.47
N SER A 136 -10.55 -4.68 -14.40
CA SER A 136 -10.35 -3.34 -14.99
C SER A 136 -10.35 -3.37 -16.53
N VAL A 137 -9.72 -4.36 -17.16
CA VAL A 137 -9.74 -4.54 -18.63
C VAL A 137 -11.15 -4.87 -19.10
N TRP A 138 -11.84 -5.78 -18.41
CA TRP A 138 -13.22 -6.14 -18.74
C TRP A 138 -14.17 -4.94 -18.62
N ALA A 139 -14.08 -4.21 -17.51
CA ALA A 139 -14.88 -3.00 -17.30
C ALA A 139 -14.62 -1.95 -18.39
N ALA A 140 -13.36 -1.75 -18.79
CA ALA A 140 -13.01 -0.85 -19.87
C ALA A 140 -13.62 -1.27 -21.22
N TYR A 141 -13.66 -2.58 -21.53
CA TYR A 141 -14.26 -3.08 -22.76
C TYR A 141 -15.79 -2.98 -22.77
N TYR A 142 -16.45 -3.27 -21.65
CA TYR A 142 -17.91 -3.31 -21.57
C TYR A 142 -18.57 -1.93 -21.39
N ILE A 143 -17.87 -0.98 -20.75
CA ILE A 143 -18.38 0.37 -20.49
C ILE A 143 -18.17 1.32 -21.69
N ILE A 144 -17.27 0.97 -22.61
CA ILE A 144 -17.13 1.61 -23.94
C ILE A 144 -18.17 1.00 -24.89
#